data_AF-A0A177DQF8-F1
#
_entry.id   AF-A0A177DQF8-F1
#
_cell.length_a   1.000
_cell.length_b   1.000
_cell.length_c   1.000
_cell.angle_alpha   90.00
_cell.angle_beta   90.00
_cell.angle_gamma   90.00
#
_symmetry.space_group_name_H-M   'P 1'
#
loop_
_entity.id
_entity.type
_entity.pdbx_description
1 polymer ?
#
loop_
_entity_poly.entity_id
_entity_poly.type
_entity_poly.pdbx_seq_one_letter_code
_entity_poly.pdbx_strand_id
1 'polypeptide(L)'
;MPKPGPLLPRHWIRRRDLMPVRNTRFRVLQNEQYLDKKKQLSITNFKSDYPAVFKKAFLDIPAIEKWFQKLSERPEELNTAYLEQYGNAIVPLELTRVSTNGSARNQTFERFEAPLSLLLQHMSAAETQDTSLYLAQHSLADLPAPLQEDLPTPSLFLPHLKARGDIYASSLWMGRPPTRTPLHRDPNPNIFVQLAGKKTIRLMKPEVGRGVYEIVRQKVHGAGGDANMRGEEMMQGGEMEGLEDAVWNDDPEVKMADATGVETTLRSGDALYIPHGWWHAVRGIGRGANASVNWWFR
;
A
#
# COMPACT_ATOMS: atom_id res chain seq x y z
N MET A 1 63.11 12.96 13.93
CA MET A 1 62.13 11.97 14.41
C MET A 1 61.36 12.63 15.54
N PRO A 2 60.02 12.67 15.50
CA PRO A 2 59.15 11.50 15.52
C PRO A 2 58.20 11.41 14.30
N LYS A 3 57.77 10.19 13.96
CA LYS A 3 56.86 9.88 12.84
C LYS A 3 55.41 10.21 13.21
N PRO A 4 54.60 10.81 12.30
CA PRO A 4 53.15 10.81 12.49
C PRO A 4 52.60 9.41 12.18
N GLY A 5 51.87 8.83 13.13
CA GLY A 5 51.18 7.55 12.97
C GLY A 5 50.06 7.63 11.93
N PRO A 6 49.64 6.50 11.35
CA PRO A 6 48.62 6.50 10.30
C PRO A 6 47.27 6.94 10.88
N LEU A 7 46.67 7.94 10.23
CA LEU A 7 45.29 8.33 10.45
C LEU A 7 44.39 7.16 10.06
N LEU A 8 43.84 6.46 11.07
CA LEU A 8 42.75 5.52 10.86
C LEU A 8 41.56 6.30 10.26
N PRO A 9 41.00 5.87 9.12
CA PRO A 9 39.79 6.47 8.60
C PRO A 9 38.71 6.30 9.66
N ARG A 10 37.99 7.39 9.96
CA ARG A 10 36.83 7.37 10.84
C ARG A 10 35.74 6.50 10.21
N HIS A 11 35.81 5.21 10.53
CA HIS A 11 34.72 4.27 10.76
C HIS A 11 33.48 4.46 9.87
N TRP A 12 33.46 3.71 8.75
CA TRP A 12 32.49 2.65 8.51
C TRP A 12 31.41 2.49 9.60
N ILE A 13 30.36 3.30 9.52
CA ILE A 13 29.08 2.92 10.10
C ILE A 13 28.54 1.85 9.17
N ARG A 14 28.88 0.59 9.46
CA ARG A 14 28.11 -0.54 8.98
C ARG A 14 26.67 -0.25 9.37
N ARG A 15 25.77 -0.14 8.38
CA ARG A 15 24.33 -0.27 8.57
C ARG A 15 24.08 -1.65 9.18
N ARG A 16 24.30 -1.79 10.49
CA ARG A 16 23.67 -2.82 11.30
C ARG A 16 22.19 -2.54 11.18
N ASP A 17 21.45 -3.58 10.81
CA ASP A 17 20.01 -3.66 10.82
C ASP A 17 19.44 -2.76 11.93
N LEU A 18 18.91 -1.60 11.54
CA LEU A 18 18.07 -0.81 12.41
C LEU A 18 16.85 -1.68 12.67
N MET A 19 16.90 -2.45 13.77
CA MET A 19 15.70 -3.03 14.33
C MET A 19 14.73 -1.87 14.53
N PRO A 20 13.52 -1.91 13.95
CA PRO A 20 12.59 -0.81 14.10
C PRO A 20 12.30 -0.67 15.58
N VAL A 21 12.53 0.53 16.12
CA VAL A 21 11.98 0.95 17.40
C VAL A 21 10.51 0.54 17.36
N ARG A 22 10.07 -0.30 18.31
CA ARG A 22 8.67 -0.72 18.38
C ARG A 22 7.83 0.56 18.47
N ASN A 23 7.17 0.92 17.37
CA ASN A 23 6.25 2.02 17.36
C ASN A 23 5.07 1.62 18.27
N THR A 24 5.02 2.21 19.46
CA THR A 24 4.02 1.90 20.49
C THR A 24 2.62 2.37 20.12
N ARG A 25 2.48 3.25 19.12
CA ARG A 25 1.19 3.86 18.74
C ARG A 25 0.26 2.92 17.98
N PHE A 26 0.81 1.94 17.27
CA PHE A 26 0.02 1.04 16.44
C PHE A 26 0.07 -0.38 16.98
N ARG A 27 -1.08 -0.87 17.46
CA ARG A 27 -1.22 -2.25 17.91
C ARG A 27 -1.40 -3.18 16.71
N VAL A 28 -0.79 -4.35 16.75
CA VAL A 28 -0.97 -5.35 15.68
C VAL A 28 -2.43 -5.82 15.65
N LEU A 29 -3.07 -5.67 14.49
CA LEU A 29 -4.43 -6.14 14.24
C LEU A 29 -4.45 -7.68 14.28
N GLN A 30 -5.35 -8.24 15.07
CA GLN A 30 -5.50 -9.69 15.20
C GLN A 30 -6.24 -10.27 13.99
N ASN A 31 -5.88 -11.50 13.61
CA ASN A 31 -6.54 -12.20 12.52
C ASN A 31 -7.97 -12.60 12.88
N GLU A 32 -8.91 -12.29 11.99
CA GLU A 32 -10.29 -12.74 12.11
C GLU A 32 -10.46 -14.17 11.61
N GLN A 33 -11.27 -14.94 12.33
CA GLN A 33 -11.66 -16.29 11.92
C GLN A 33 -12.80 -16.17 10.92
N TYR A 34 -12.61 -16.74 9.73
CA TYR A 34 -13.57 -16.68 8.63
C TYR A 34 -14.04 -18.06 8.17
N LEU A 35 -13.56 -19.13 8.79
CA LEU A 35 -13.97 -20.50 8.48
C LEU A 35 -14.56 -21.18 9.72
N ASP A 36 -15.63 -21.94 9.52
CA ASP A 36 -16.16 -22.83 10.54
C ASP A 36 -15.33 -24.12 10.65
N LYS A 37 -15.74 -25.02 11.55
CA LYS A 37 -15.07 -26.32 11.75
C LYS A 37 -15.09 -27.23 10.52
N LYS A 38 -16.00 -26.99 9.56
CA LYS A 38 -16.15 -27.71 8.30
C LYS A 38 -15.44 -27.01 7.13
N LYS A 39 -14.66 -25.95 7.40
CA LYS A 39 -13.99 -25.11 6.40
C LYS A 39 -14.96 -24.38 5.46
N GLN A 40 -16.18 -24.11 5.93
CA GLN A 40 -17.14 -23.26 5.22
C GLN A 40 -16.97 -21.81 5.67
N LEU A 41 -17.14 -20.88 4.74
CA LEU A 41 -17.07 -19.45 5.03
C LEU A 41 -18.10 -19.07 6.09
N SER A 42 -17.62 -18.52 7.20
CA SER A 42 -18.43 -18.13 8.34
C SER A 42 -17.66 -17.13 9.20
N ILE A 43 -18.16 -15.89 9.25
CA ILE A 43 -17.62 -14.80 10.08
C ILE A 43 -18.65 -14.47 11.16
N THR A 44 -18.57 -15.13 12.32
CA THR A 44 -19.65 -15.11 13.33
C THR A 44 -19.68 -13.85 14.19
N ASN A 45 -18.52 -13.22 14.45
CA ASN A 45 -18.40 -12.07 15.34
C ASN A 45 -17.93 -10.80 14.61
N PHE A 46 -18.31 -10.65 13.34
CA PHE A 46 -17.86 -9.53 12.52
C PHE A 46 -18.37 -8.18 13.04
N LYS A 47 -17.41 -7.27 13.28
CA LYS A 47 -17.65 -5.88 13.67
C LYS A 47 -17.44 -4.97 12.48
N SER A 48 -18.53 -4.51 11.87
CA SER A 48 -18.50 -3.68 10.66
C SER A 48 -17.90 -2.29 10.89
N ASP A 49 -17.76 -1.86 12.14
CA ASP A 49 -17.18 -0.58 12.56
C ASP A 49 -15.68 -0.66 12.91
N TYR A 50 -15.06 -1.85 12.79
CA TYR A 50 -13.67 -2.09 13.15
C TYR A 50 -12.91 -2.87 12.06
N PRO A 51 -11.62 -2.58 11.79
CA PRO A 51 -10.83 -3.30 10.80
C PRO A 51 -10.72 -4.79 11.11
N ALA A 52 -10.71 -5.60 10.06
CA ALA A 52 -10.54 -7.05 10.17
C ALA A 52 -9.53 -7.54 9.13
N VAL A 53 -8.57 -8.36 9.54
CA VAL A 53 -7.64 -9.02 8.61
C VAL A 53 -7.99 -10.49 8.49
N PHE A 54 -8.04 -10.98 7.25
CA PHE A 54 -8.37 -12.36 6.91
C PHE A 54 -7.16 -12.98 6.22
N LYS A 55 -6.36 -13.74 6.98
CA LYS A 55 -5.14 -14.36 6.46
C LYS A 55 -5.47 -15.48 5.48
N LYS A 56 -4.81 -15.47 4.33
CA LYS A 56 -4.92 -16.50 3.28
C LYS A 56 -6.35 -16.73 2.74
N ALA A 57 -7.27 -15.80 2.94
CA ALA A 57 -8.68 -15.95 2.56
C ALA A 57 -8.92 -15.88 1.04
N PHE A 58 -7.93 -15.39 0.28
CA PHE A 58 -8.04 -15.13 -1.16
C PHE A 58 -6.86 -15.74 -1.93
N LEU A 59 -6.32 -16.87 -1.48
CA LEU A 59 -5.22 -17.57 -2.17
C LEU A 59 -5.60 -18.11 -3.54
N ASP A 60 -6.90 -18.26 -3.80
CA ASP A 60 -7.49 -18.84 -5.01
C ASP A 60 -7.90 -17.80 -6.06
N ILE A 61 -7.63 -16.51 -5.83
CA ILE A 61 -7.80 -15.48 -6.87
C ILE A 61 -6.88 -15.83 -8.05
N PRO A 62 -7.40 -16.02 -9.28
CA PRO A 62 -6.60 -16.48 -10.42
C PRO A 62 -5.40 -15.58 -10.74
N ALA A 63 -5.52 -14.26 -10.55
CA ALA A 63 -4.42 -13.32 -10.75
C ALA A 63 -3.16 -13.67 -9.94
N ILE A 64 -3.28 -14.26 -8.75
CA ILE A 64 -2.11 -14.64 -7.93
C ILE A 64 -1.22 -15.64 -8.67
N GLU A 65 -1.82 -16.65 -9.28
CA GLU A 65 -1.08 -17.70 -10.01
C GLU A 65 -0.75 -17.28 -11.44
N LYS A 66 -1.67 -16.59 -12.11
CA LYS A 66 -1.51 -16.22 -13.52
C LYS A 66 -0.55 -15.06 -13.72
N TRP A 67 -0.58 -14.04 -12.85
CA TRP A 67 0.17 -12.79 -13.08
C TRP A 67 1.52 -12.79 -12.41
N PHE A 68 1.76 -13.69 -11.45
CA PHE A 68 2.98 -13.72 -10.67
C PHE A 68 3.58 -15.12 -10.62
N GLN A 69 4.89 -15.19 -10.65
CA GLN A 69 5.66 -16.43 -10.51
C GLN A 69 6.48 -16.37 -9.23
N LYS A 70 6.48 -17.48 -8.49
CA LYS A 70 7.34 -17.65 -7.32
C LYS A 70 8.44 -18.65 -7.64
N LEU A 71 9.61 -18.15 -8.02
CA LEU A 71 10.78 -18.96 -8.29
C LEU A 71 11.52 -19.27 -6.98
N SER A 72 11.12 -20.35 -6.29
CA SER A 72 11.78 -20.83 -5.07
C SER A 72 11.79 -19.78 -3.92
N GLU A 73 12.87 -19.69 -3.13
CA GLU A 73 13.09 -18.74 -2.04
C GLU A 73 13.16 -17.26 -2.48
N ARG A 74 12.97 -16.96 -3.77
CA ARG A 74 12.97 -15.60 -4.29
C ARG A 74 11.63 -14.90 -4.06
N PRO A 75 11.61 -13.56 -4.07
CA PRO A 75 10.37 -12.78 -4.12
C PRO A 75 9.49 -13.19 -5.31
N GLU A 76 8.18 -12.97 -5.19
CA GLU A 76 7.27 -13.09 -6.32
C GLU A 76 7.67 -12.08 -7.40
N GLU A 77 7.71 -12.51 -8.66
CA GLU A 77 8.01 -11.67 -9.82
C GLU A 77 6.88 -11.76 -10.83
N LEU A 78 6.84 -10.84 -11.80
CA LEU A 78 5.81 -10.85 -12.84
C LEU A 78 5.89 -12.12 -13.71
N ASN A 79 4.74 -12.68 -14.06
CA ASN A 79 4.60 -13.59 -15.17
C ASN A 79 4.51 -12.79 -16.48
N THR A 80 5.65 -12.32 -16.97
CA THR A 80 5.71 -11.48 -18.18
C THR A 80 5.09 -12.18 -19.39
N ALA A 81 5.31 -13.49 -19.55
CA ALA A 81 4.73 -14.29 -20.62
C ALA A 81 3.19 -14.23 -20.66
N TYR A 82 2.52 -14.11 -19.50
CA TYR A 82 1.07 -13.97 -19.43
C TYR A 82 0.61 -12.52 -19.58
N LEU A 83 1.33 -11.54 -19.02
CA LEU A 83 0.87 -10.15 -19.00
C LEU A 83 1.21 -9.36 -20.28
N GLU A 84 2.30 -9.70 -20.98
CA GLU A 84 2.77 -8.97 -22.15
C GLU A 84 1.77 -8.96 -23.31
N GLN A 85 0.94 -9.99 -23.45
CA GLN A 85 -0.13 -10.04 -24.46
C GLN A 85 -1.17 -8.91 -24.29
N TYR A 86 -1.25 -8.33 -23.09
CA TYR A 86 -2.12 -7.19 -22.76
C TYR A 86 -1.36 -5.86 -22.68
N GLY A 87 -0.08 -5.84 -23.07
CA GLY A 87 0.82 -4.70 -22.90
C GLY A 87 0.39 -3.41 -23.61
N ASN A 88 -0.49 -3.49 -24.62
CA ASN A 88 -1.03 -2.33 -25.33
C ASN A 88 -2.19 -1.66 -24.60
N ALA A 89 -2.75 -2.28 -23.55
CA ALA A 89 -3.81 -1.66 -22.75
C ALA A 89 -3.29 -0.38 -22.11
N ILE A 90 -4.05 0.71 -22.22
CA ILE A 90 -3.68 1.99 -21.64
C ILE A 90 -4.09 1.99 -20.16
N VAL A 91 -3.15 2.30 -19.29
CA VAL A 91 -3.32 2.28 -17.84
C VAL A 91 -2.81 3.60 -17.23
N PRO A 92 -3.41 4.06 -16.12
CA PRO A 92 -2.91 5.21 -15.37
C PRO A 92 -1.66 4.80 -14.57
N LEU A 93 -0.58 5.55 -14.75
CA LEU A 93 0.68 5.37 -14.04
C LEU A 93 1.03 6.63 -13.24
N GLU A 94 1.54 6.39 -12.05
CA GLU A 94 2.18 7.38 -11.19
C GLU A 94 3.70 7.21 -11.28
N LEU A 95 4.39 8.32 -11.52
CA LEU A 95 5.83 8.36 -11.69
C LEU A 95 6.46 9.24 -10.64
N THR A 96 7.21 8.59 -9.76
CA THR A 96 8.03 9.26 -8.76
C THR A 96 9.49 9.25 -9.21
N ARG A 97 10.10 10.44 -9.30
CA ARG A 97 11.54 10.58 -9.58
C ARG A 97 12.23 11.14 -8.34
N VAL A 98 13.32 10.52 -7.93
CA VAL A 98 14.14 10.99 -6.81
C VAL A 98 15.46 11.46 -7.37
N SER A 99 15.79 12.72 -7.14
CA SER A 99 17.09 13.30 -7.47
C SER A 99 17.81 13.76 -6.21
N THR A 100 19.11 13.54 -6.15
CA THR A 100 19.98 14.04 -5.08
C THR A 100 20.90 15.10 -5.65
N ASN A 101 20.65 16.36 -5.30
CA ASN A 101 21.54 17.48 -5.62
C ASN A 101 22.22 17.93 -4.32
N GLY A 102 23.43 17.43 -4.06
CA GLY A 102 24.15 17.68 -2.80
C GLY A 102 23.47 17.00 -1.60
N SER A 103 23.14 17.76 -0.55
CA SER A 103 22.39 17.28 0.61
C SER A 103 20.87 17.36 0.45
N ALA A 104 20.37 18.02 -0.59
CA ALA A 104 18.94 18.16 -0.85
C ALA A 104 18.42 16.98 -1.69
N ARG A 105 17.43 16.26 -1.15
CA ARG A 105 16.69 15.24 -1.87
C ARG A 105 15.45 15.90 -2.47
N ASN A 106 15.37 15.94 -3.78
CA ASN A 106 14.21 16.44 -4.48
C ASN A 106 13.40 15.26 -5.02
N GLN A 107 12.08 15.32 -4.86
CA GLN A 107 11.15 14.32 -5.36
C GLN A 107 10.13 15.00 -6.25
N THR A 108 9.96 14.49 -7.47
CA THR A 108 8.87 14.91 -8.35
C THR A 108 7.87 13.78 -8.52
N PHE A 109 6.61 14.14 -8.71
CA PHE A 109 5.50 13.24 -8.95
C PHE A 109 4.77 13.69 -10.21
N GLU A 110 4.28 12.73 -10.99
CA GLU A 110 3.53 12.96 -12.21
C GLU A 110 2.57 11.79 -12.43
N ARG A 111 1.32 12.07 -12.80
CA ARG A 111 0.36 11.06 -13.27
C ARG A 111 0.14 11.18 -14.77
N PHE A 112 0.19 10.07 -15.48
CA PHE A 112 -0.04 10.02 -16.93
C PHE A 112 -0.63 8.66 -17.34
N GLU A 113 -1.16 8.59 -18.56
CA GLU A 113 -1.61 7.33 -19.15
C GLU A 113 -0.57 6.77 -20.11
N ALA A 114 -0.33 5.46 -20.06
CA ALA A 114 0.62 4.80 -20.94
C ALA A 114 0.27 3.32 -21.15
N PRO A 115 0.84 2.66 -22.17
CA PRO A 115 0.70 1.22 -22.34
C PRO A 115 1.21 0.46 -21.10
N LEU A 116 0.47 -0.57 -20.68
CA LEU A 116 0.82 -1.47 -19.58
C LEU A 116 2.23 -2.05 -19.73
N SER A 117 2.69 -2.28 -20.97
CA SER A 117 4.04 -2.76 -21.27
C SER A 117 5.14 -1.89 -20.66
N LEU A 118 4.93 -0.57 -20.53
CA LEU A 118 5.89 0.34 -19.86
C LEU A 118 6.09 -0.04 -18.39
N LEU A 119 4.99 -0.31 -17.68
CA LEU A 119 5.04 -0.77 -16.30
C LEU A 119 5.67 -2.16 -16.20
N LEU A 120 5.28 -3.10 -17.07
CA LEU A 120 5.81 -4.47 -17.05
C LEU A 120 7.33 -4.48 -17.29
N GLN A 121 7.82 -3.67 -18.23
CA GLN A 121 9.25 -3.52 -18.51
C GLN A 121 9.98 -2.91 -17.31
N HIS A 122 9.45 -1.83 -16.72
CA HIS A 122 10.03 -1.20 -15.54
C HIS A 122 10.10 -2.17 -14.35
N MET A 123 9.01 -2.92 -14.13
CA MET A 123 8.95 -3.96 -13.11
C MET A 123 9.80 -5.17 -13.45
N SER A 124 10.25 -5.40 -14.68
CA SER A 124 11.12 -6.54 -15.01
C SER A 124 12.61 -6.17 -14.99
N ALA A 125 12.93 -4.88 -14.87
CA ALA A 125 14.31 -4.41 -14.83
C ALA A 125 15.04 -4.90 -13.56
N ALA A 126 16.29 -5.37 -13.74
CA ALA A 126 17.09 -5.95 -12.66
C ALA A 126 17.73 -4.90 -11.71
N GLU A 127 17.71 -3.62 -12.09
CA GLU A 127 18.44 -2.56 -11.39
C GLU A 127 17.50 -1.63 -10.61
N THR A 128 18.02 -1.12 -9.49
CA THR A 128 17.37 -0.04 -8.73
C THR A 128 17.40 1.23 -9.57
N GLN A 129 16.23 1.71 -9.96
CA GLN A 129 16.10 2.96 -10.71
C GLN A 129 15.86 4.12 -9.72
N ASP A 130 16.39 5.31 -10.03
CA ASP A 130 16.04 6.58 -9.36
C ASP A 130 14.60 7.03 -9.63
N THR A 131 13.84 6.14 -10.27
CA THR A 131 12.51 6.33 -10.81
C THR A 131 11.64 5.17 -10.35
N SER A 132 10.41 5.43 -9.96
CA SER A 132 9.42 4.42 -9.59
C SER A 132 8.16 4.65 -10.41
N LEU A 133 7.73 3.62 -11.15
CA LEU A 133 6.40 3.56 -11.75
C LEU A 133 5.46 2.71 -10.89
N TYR A 134 4.26 3.23 -10.69
CA TYR A 134 3.21 2.59 -9.92
C TYR A 134 1.88 2.74 -10.65
N LEU A 135 1.23 1.63 -10.99
CA LEU A 135 -0.16 1.64 -11.40
C LEU A 135 -1.01 1.79 -10.14
N ALA A 136 -1.77 2.88 -10.09
CA ALA A 136 -2.56 3.27 -8.93
C ALA A 136 -4.00 3.54 -9.35
N GLN A 137 -4.95 3.09 -8.54
CA GLN A 137 -6.38 3.33 -8.72
C GLN A 137 -6.92 2.98 -10.13
N HIS A 138 -6.35 2.00 -10.82
CA HIS A 138 -6.86 1.62 -12.13
C HIS A 138 -8.15 0.81 -11.98
N SER A 139 -9.25 1.30 -12.55
CA SER A 139 -10.54 0.61 -12.51
C SER A 139 -10.44 -0.78 -13.12
N LEU A 140 -10.99 -1.79 -12.45
CA LEU A 140 -11.01 -3.14 -13.02
C LEU A 140 -11.89 -3.20 -14.28
N ALA A 141 -12.93 -2.35 -14.37
CA ALA A 141 -13.81 -2.32 -15.54
C ALA A 141 -13.09 -1.86 -16.82
N ASP A 142 -11.95 -1.17 -16.68
CA ASP A 142 -11.15 -0.63 -17.78
C ASP A 142 -10.02 -1.59 -18.22
N LEU A 143 -9.81 -2.71 -17.49
CA LEU A 143 -8.85 -3.73 -17.87
C LEU A 143 -9.33 -4.53 -19.10
N PRO A 144 -8.43 -5.14 -19.88
CA PRO A 144 -8.81 -6.17 -20.85
C PRO A 144 -9.61 -7.30 -20.18
N ALA A 145 -10.66 -7.79 -20.85
CA ALA A 145 -11.61 -8.75 -20.28
C ALA A 145 -10.96 -9.99 -19.59
N PRO A 146 -9.93 -10.64 -20.17
CA PRO A 146 -9.26 -11.75 -19.49
C PRO A 146 -8.61 -11.38 -18.15
N LEU A 147 -8.09 -10.15 -18.03
CA LEU A 147 -7.53 -9.65 -16.76
C LEU A 147 -8.63 -9.32 -15.74
N GLN A 148 -9.83 -8.94 -16.20
CA GLN A 148 -10.99 -8.77 -15.31
C GLN A 148 -11.43 -10.10 -14.71
N GLU A 149 -11.50 -11.15 -15.53
CA GLU A 149 -11.87 -12.50 -15.11
C GLU A 149 -10.91 -13.09 -14.06
N ASP A 150 -9.66 -12.64 -14.06
CA ASP A 150 -8.66 -13.04 -13.07
C ASP A 150 -8.82 -12.38 -11.70
N LEU A 151 -9.66 -11.35 -11.61
CA LEU A 151 -9.95 -10.58 -10.39
C LEU A 151 -11.45 -10.62 -10.05
N PRO A 152 -12.01 -11.81 -9.77
CA PRO A 152 -13.43 -11.94 -9.48
C PRO A 152 -13.82 -11.11 -8.26
N THR A 153 -15.00 -10.48 -8.35
CA THR A 153 -15.60 -9.80 -7.20
C THR A 153 -15.79 -10.80 -6.04
N PRO A 154 -15.47 -10.45 -4.79
CA PRO A 154 -15.55 -11.35 -3.64
C PRO A 154 -16.99 -11.62 -3.15
N SER A 155 -17.89 -12.01 -4.06
CA SER A 155 -19.34 -12.06 -3.84
C SER A 155 -19.78 -13.00 -2.71
N LEU A 156 -19.04 -14.09 -2.45
CA LEU A 156 -19.32 -14.97 -1.32
C LEU A 156 -18.93 -14.33 0.02
N PHE A 157 -17.96 -13.42 0.02
CA PHE A 157 -17.40 -12.80 1.21
C PHE A 157 -18.22 -11.58 1.68
N LEU A 158 -18.71 -10.78 0.72
CA LEU A 158 -19.42 -9.53 0.98
C LEU A 158 -20.64 -9.67 1.91
N PRO A 159 -21.52 -10.69 1.79
CA PRO A 159 -22.66 -10.86 2.70
C PRO A 159 -22.23 -11.04 4.16
N HIS A 160 -21.09 -11.70 4.41
CA HIS A 160 -20.56 -11.86 5.76
C HIS A 160 -19.94 -10.58 6.33
N LEU A 161 -19.63 -9.60 5.48
CA LEU A 161 -19.18 -8.27 5.87
C LEU A 161 -20.33 -7.28 6.07
N LYS A 162 -21.59 -7.75 6.11
CA LYS A 162 -22.80 -6.92 6.19
C LYS A 162 -22.91 -5.91 5.03
N ALA A 163 -22.25 -6.19 3.91
CA ALA A 163 -22.41 -5.44 2.67
C ALA A 163 -23.75 -5.80 2.02
N ARG A 164 -24.42 -4.83 1.42
CA ARG A 164 -25.64 -5.08 0.62
C ARG A 164 -25.34 -5.69 -0.74
N GLY A 165 -24.06 -5.77 -1.10
CA GLY A 165 -23.55 -6.51 -2.24
C GLY A 165 -23.33 -5.68 -3.50
N ASP A 166 -23.60 -4.37 -3.45
CA ASP A 166 -23.28 -3.47 -4.55
C ASP A 166 -21.84 -2.96 -4.45
N ILE A 167 -21.03 -3.32 -5.45
CA ILE A 167 -19.70 -2.77 -5.63
C ILE A 167 -19.84 -1.36 -6.21
N TYR A 168 -19.42 -0.37 -5.44
CA TYR A 168 -19.37 1.02 -5.87
C TYR A 168 -18.24 1.25 -6.88
N ALA A 169 -17.06 0.71 -6.58
CA ALA A 169 -15.87 0.83 -7.39
C ALA A 169 -14.87 -0.27 -7.04
N SER A 170 -13.89 -0.50 -7.90
CA SER A 170 -12.79 -1.44 -7.67
C SER A 170 -11.52 -0.91 -8.30
N SER A 171 -10.37 -1.18 -7.68
CA SER A 171 -9.08 -0.72 -8.21
C SER A 171 -7.99 -1.77 -8.13
N LEU A 172 -7.17 -1.80 -9.17
CA LEU A 172 -5.88 -2.48 -9.22
C LEU A 172 -4.76 -1.53 -8.81
N TRP A 173 -3.78 -2.08 -8.10
CA TRP A 173 -2.56 -1.42 -7.69
C TRP A 173 -1.37 -2.32 -7.99
N MET A 174 -0.34 -1.82 -8.69
CA MET A 174 0.79 -2.66 -9.10
C MET A 174 2.08 -1.86 -9.28
N GLY A 175 3.19 -2.37 -8.74
CA GLY A 175 4.53 -1.81 -8.96
C GLY A 175 5.60 -2.57 -8.20
N ARG A 176 6.78 -1.97 -8.01
CA ARG A 176 7.85 -2.50 -7.15
C ARG A 176 7.97 -1.68 -5.86
N PRO A 177 8.24 -2.32 -4.71
CA PRO A 177 8.55 -1.60 -3.48
C PRO A 177 9.81 -0.73 -3.62
N PRO A 178 9.90 0.40 -2.91
CA PRO A 178 8.89 0.92 -2.00
C PRO A 178 7.76 1.64 -2.76
N THR A 179 6.50 1.33 -2.42
CA THR A 179 5.33 2.11 -2.85
C THR A 179 4.69 2.75 -1.64
N ARG A 180 4.01 3.88 -1.82
CA ARG A 180 3.41 4.65 -0.73
C ARG A 180 2.06 5.18 -1.15
N THR A 181 1.10 5.10 -0.25
CA THR A 181 -0.16 5.84 -0.32
C THR A 181 -0.31 6.58 0.99
N PRO A 182 -0.20 7.92 0.99
CA PRO A 182 -0.28 8.76 2.19
C PRO A 182 -1.58 8.56 2.96
N LEU A 183 -1.63 9.11 4.19
CA LEU A 183 -2.79 8.99 5.06
C LEU A 183 -4.04 9.60 4.42
N HIS A 184 -5.09 8.79 4.24
CA HIS A 184 -6.37 9.21 3.67
C HIS A 184 -7.51 8.37 4.23
N ARG A 185 -8.74 8.64 3.79
CA ARG A 185 -9.92 7.80 4.06
C ARG A 185 -10.79 7.66 2.82
N ASP A 186 -11.46 6.51 2.74
CA ASP A 186 -12.35 6.17 1.64
C ASP A 186 -13.81 6.57 1.95
N PRO A 187 -14.64 6.85 0.93
CA PRO A 187 -16.05 7.21 1.09
C PRO A 187 -16.96 6.02 1.40
N ASN A 188 -16.48 4.79 1.22
CA ASN A 188 -17.23 3.55 1.44
C ASN A 188 -16.33 2.50 2.13
N PRO A 189 -16.89 1.51 2.84
CA PRO A 189 -16.13 0.35 3.28
C PRO A 189 -15.39 -0.33 2.12
N ASN A 190 -14.23 -0.90 2.42
CA ASN A 190 -13.31 -1.44 1.43
C ASN A 190 -12.86 -2.85 1.84
N ILE A 191 -12.80 -3.79 0.89
CA ILE A 191 -12.07 -5.04 1.04
C ILE A 191 -10.82 -4.99 0.17
N PHE A 192 -9.66 -4.94 0.81
CA PHE A 192 -8.35 -4.80 0.18
C PHE A 192 -7.60 -6.13 0.23
N VAL A 193 -7.27 -6.69 -0.93
CA VAL A 193 -6.62 -8.01 -1.08
C VAL A 193 -5.22 -7.84 -1.65
N GLN A 194 -4.23 -8.45 -1.01
CA GLN A 194 -2.87 -8.46 -1.51
C GLN A 194 -2.67 -9.63 -2.49
N LEU A 195 -2.25 -9.34 -3.71
CA LEU A 195 -2.04 -10.35 -4.76
C LEU A 195 -0.59 -10.86 -4.75
N ALA A 196 0.39 -9.96 -4.64
CA ALA A 196 1.81 -10.30 -4.62
C ALA A 196 2.60 -9.35 -3.72
N GLY A 197 3.71 -9.82 -3.14
CA GLY A 197 4.56 -9.01 -2.28
C GLY A 197 3.93 -8.73 -0.91
N LYS A 198 4.28 -7.58 -0.32
CA LYS A 198 3.86 -7.20 1.04
C LYS A 198 3.48 -5.74 1.12
N LYS A 199 2.36 -5.43 1.76
CA LYS A 199 1.99 -4.07 2.16
C LYS A 199 1.78 -3.99 3.65
N THR A 200 2.36 -2.99 4.30
CA THR A 200 2.04 -2.63 5.67
C THR A 200 1.04 -1.48 5.64
N ILE A 201 -0.05 -1.64 6.40
CA ILE A 201 -1.15 -0.68 6.49
C ILE A 201 -1.30 -0.28 7.94
N ARG A 202 -1.30 1.03 8.20
CA ARG A 202 -1.62 1.63 9.50
C ARG A 202 -3.00 2.27 9.40
N LEU A 203 -3.89 1.92 10.32
CA LEU A 203 -5.26 2.40 10.35
C LEU A 203 -5.57 3.11 11.66
N MET A 204 -6.36 4.17 11.58
CA MET A 204 -6.81 4.97 12.72
C MET A 204 -8.32 5.18 12.63
N LYS A 205 -8.96 5.26 13.80
CA LYS A 205 -10.37 5.64 13.89
C LYS A 205 -10.61 7.00 13.22
N PRO A 206 -11.83 7.28 12.73
CA PRO A 206 -12.16 8.52 12.02
C PRO A 206 -11.69 9.79 12.73
N GLU A 207 -11.88 9.87 14.05
CA GLU A 207 -11.58 11.05 14.88
C GLU A 207 -10.08 11.20 15.08
N VAL A 208 -9.38 10.09 15.30
CA VAL A 208 -7.91 10.09 15.51
C VAL A 208 -7.20 10.47 14.22
N GLY A 209 -7.54 9.84 13.11
CA GLY A 209 -6.91 10.15 11.82
C GLY A 209 -7.20 11.58 11.36
N ARG A 210 -8.39 12.11 11.66
CA ARG A 210 -8.73 13.52 11.43
C ARG A 210 -7.85 14.45 12.23
N GLY A 211 -7.66 14.18 13.53
CA GLY A 211 -6.77 14.98 14.38
C GLY A 211 -5.33 14.99 13.86
N VAL A 212 -4.80 13.84 13.43
CA VAL A 212 -3.47 13.75 12.80
C VAL A 212 -3.40 14.62 11.54
N TYR A 213 -4.40 14.51 10.67
CA TYR A 213 -4.47 15.30 9.44
C TYR A 213 -4.51 16.81 9.72
N GLU A 214 -5.30 17.25 10.69
CA GLU A 214 -5.41 18.66 11.08
C GLU A 214 -4.11 19.21 11.68
N ILE A 215 -3.42 18.42 12.53
CA ILE A 215 -2.10 18.77 13.07
C ILE A 215 -1.12 19.02 11.93
N VAL A 216 -1.02 18.09 10.97
CA VAL A 216 -0.10 18.24 9.83
C VAL A 216 -0.45 19.48 8.99
N ARG A 217 -1.74 19.69 8.70
CA ARG A 217 -2.18 20.86 7.95
C ARG A 217 -1.85 22.18 8.62
N GLN A 218 -1.94 22.25 9.94
CA GLN A 218 -1.56 23.45 10.70
C GLN A 218 -0.06 23.72 10.58
N LYS A 219 0.79 22.69 10.63
CA LYS A 219 2.26 22.85 10.44
C LYS A 219 2.62 23.37 9.05
N VAL A 220 1.91 22.92 8.02
CA VAL A 220 2.30 23.17 6.62
C VAL A 220 1.83 24.53 6.09
N HIS A 221 1.04 25.32 6.85
CA HIS A 221 0.58 26.68 6.51
C HIS A 221 0.15 26.86 5.03
N GLY A 222 -1.13 26.62 4.72
CA GLY A 222 -1.70 26.94 3.39
C GLY A 222 -2.18 25.75 2.55
N ALA A 223 -2.23 24.53 3.10
CA ALA A 223 -2.91 23.42 2.43
C ALA A 223 -4.43 23.67 2.43
N GLY A 224 -5.01 24.18 1.35
CA GLY A 224 -6.46 24.22 1.14
C GLY A 224 -6.90 22.97 0.37
N GLY A 225 -7.44 21.97 1.05
CA GLY A 225 -7.91 20.72 0.43
C GLY A 225 -8.85 19.93 1.34
N ASP A 226 -9.74 19.16 0.74
CA ASP A 226 -10.66 18.24 1.42
C ASP A 226 -10.00 16.86 1.60
N ALA A 227 -10.39 16.14 2.66
CA ALA A 227 -9.74 14.92 3.14
C ALA A 227 -10.26 13.61 2.53
N ASN A 228 -11.20 13.69 1.59
CA ASN A 228 -11.82 12.53 0.92
C ASN A 228 -10.94 12.08 -0.26
N MET A 229 -10.75 10.76 -0.46
CA MET A 229 -10.08 10.13 -1.64
C MET A 229 -9.29 11.12 -2.50
N ARG A 230 -8.06 11.37 -2.08
CA ARG A 230 -7.26 12.46 -2.62
C ARG A 230 -6.49 11.97 -3.85
N GLY A 231 -6.33 12.86 -4.82
CA GLY A 231 -5.70 12.59 -6.11
C GLY A 231 -4.20 12.86 -6.08
N GLU A 232 -3.69 13.42 -7.17
CA GLU A 232 -2.27 13.78 -7.32
C GLU A 232 -1.76 14.75 -6.23
N GLU A 233 -2.62 15.60 -5.70
CA GLU A 233 -2.26 16.61 -4.70
C GLU A 233 -1.80 16.02 -3.36
N MET A 234 -2.19 14.79 -3.03
CA MET A 234 -1.72 14.12 -1.80
C MET A 234 -0.32 13.52 -1.96
N MET A 235 0.18 13.37 -3.19
CA MET A 235 1.39 12.62 -3.49
C MET A 235 2.64 13.50 -3.53
N GLN A 236 2.51 14.80 -3.29
CA GLN A 236 3.61 15.77 -3.32
C GLN A 236 3.46 16.90 -2.29
N GLY A 237 4.57 17.58 -2.01
CA GLY A 237 4.61 18.76 -1.13
C GLY A 237 4.64 18.45 0.36
N GLY A 238 4.67 19.52 1.17
CA GLY A 238 4.89 19.44 2.61
C GLY A 238 3.80 18.69 3.39
N GLU A 239 2.57 18.62 2.87
CA GLU A 239 1.50 17.85 3.50
C GLU A 239 1.74 16.35 3.36
N MET A 240 2.19 15.88 2.19
CA MET A 240 2.56 14.48 1.97
C MET A 240 3.70 14.06 2.93
N GLU A 241 4.76 14.87 2.99
CA GLU A 241 5.91 14.65 3.87
C GLU A 241 5.50 14.66 5.34
N GLY A 242 4.69 15.65 5.75
CA GLY A 242 4.19 15.75 7.11
C GLY A 242 3.29 14.58 7.51
N LEU A 243 2.42 14.09 6.63
CA LEU A 243 1.59 12.92 6.89
C LEU A 243 2.42 11.64 6.96
N GLU A 244 3.45 11.53 6.13
CA GLU A 244 4.40 10.42 6.15
C GLU A 244 5.15 10.39 7.50
N ASP A 245 5.64 11.53 7.98
CA ASP A 245 6.32 11.63 9.26
C ASP A 245 5.38 11.36 10.44
N ALA A 246 4.17 11.93 10.39
CA ALA A 246 3.11 11.74 11.36
C ALA A 246 2.72 10.27 11.55
N VAL A 247 2.62 9.52 10.46
CA VAL A 247 2.22 8.11 10.53
C VAL A 247 3.40 7.20 10.78
N TRP A 248 4.56 7.47 10.17
CA TRP A 248 5.63 6.50 10.06
C TRP A 248 6.93 6.81 10.80
N ASN A 249 7.28 8.09 10.97
CA ASN A 249 8.58 8.52 11.48
C ASN A 249 8.48 9.23 12.84
N ASP A 250 7.43 8.92 13.60
CA ASP A 250 7.39 9.21 15.03
C ASP A 250 7.34 10.72 15.37
N ASP A 251 6.58 11.50 14.58
CA ASP A 251 6.34 12.95 14.78
C ASP A 251 5.98 13.30 16.25
N PRO A 252 6.71 14.24 16.88
CA PRO A 252 6.51 14.60 18.29
C PRO A 252 5.12 15.13 18.64
N GLU A 253 4.50 15.96 17.79
CA GLU A 253 3.20 16.57 18.08
C GLU A 253 2.08 15.54 17.96
N VAL A 254 2.19 14.64 16.99
CA VAL A 254 1.26 13.52 16.84
C VAL A 254 1.39 12.52 18.00
N LYS A 255 2.61 12.32 18.51
CA LYS A 255 2.85 11.55 19.74
C LYS A 255 2.25 12.23 20.96
N MET A 256 2.39 13.55 21.09
CA MET A 256 1.79 14.31 22.19
C MET A 256 0.25 14.26 22.17
N ALA A 257 -0.35 14.17 20.98
CA ALA A 257 -1.79 14.01 20.80
C ALA A 257 -2.29 12.57 21.09
N ASP A 258 -1.42 11.65 21.50
CA ASP A 258 -1.71 10.23 21.73
C ASP A 258 -2.48 9.56 20.57
N ALA A 259 -2.10 9.92 19.34
CA ALA A 259 -2.73 9.39 18.14
C ALA A 259 -2.34 7.92 17.92
N THR A 260 -3.23 7.02 18.35
CA THR A 260 -3.06 5.57 18.30
C THR A 260 -3.92 4.91 17.22
N GLY A 261 -3.53 3.71 16.82
CA GLY A 261 -4.22 2.95 15.80
C GLY A 261 -3.89 1.47 15.81
N VAL A 262 -4.20 0.82 14.69
CA VAL A 262 -3.84 -0.57 14.42
C VAL A 262 -2.95 -0.68 13.19
N GLU A 263 -2.12 -1.72 13.14
CA GLU A 263 -1.27 -2.03 11.99
C GLU A 263 -1.45 -3.49 11.57
N THR A 264 -1.37 -3.74 10.27
CA THR A 264 -1.23 -5.09 9.72
C THR A 264 -0.24 -5.09 8.55
N THR A 265 0.41 -6.22 8.33
CA THR A 265 1.15 -6.49 7.09
C THR A 265 0.44 -7.60 6.33
N LEU A 266 -0.02 -7.28 5.13
CA LEU A 266 -0.63 -8.22 4.20
C LEU A 266 0.44 -8.87 3.32
N ARG A 267 0.20 -10.14 3.00
CA ARG A 267 0.97 -10.96 2.05
C ARG A 267 0.01 -11.52 1.01
N SER A 268 0.54 -12.07 -0.08
CA SER A 268 -0.27 -12.74 -1.12
C SER A 268 -1.39 -13.63 -0.50
N GLY A 269 -2.63 -13.37 -0.91
CA GLY A 269 -3.85 -14.03 -0.45
C GLY A 269 -4.45 -13.52 0.86
N ASP A 270 -3.81 -12.58 1.55
CA ASP A 270 -4.39 -11.90 2.72
C ASP A 270 -5.35 -10.79 2.28
N ALA A 271 -6.43 -10.62 3.03
CA ALA A 271 -7.36 -9.51 2.86
C ALA A 271 -7.49 -8.65 4.12
N LEU A 272 -7.83 -7.37 3.93
CA LEU A 272 -8.13 -6.40 4.97
C LEU A 272 -9.47 -5.74 4.67
N TYR A 273 -10.41 -5.87 5.59
CA TYR A 273 -11.59 -5.02 5.63
C TYR A 273 -11.23 -3.69 6.29
N ILE A 274 -11.51 -2.60 5.59
CA ILE A 274 -11.37 -1.23 6.07
C ILE A 274 -12.78 -0.65 6.23
N PRO A 275 -13.22 -0.33 7.46
CA PRO A 275 -14.54 0.23 7.68
C PRO A 275 -14.68 1.63 7.10
N HIS A 276 -15.92 2.03 6.84
CA HIS A 276 -16.25 3.40 6.43
C HIS A 276 -15.61 4.45 7.35
N GLY A 277 -14.97 5.46 6.75
CA GLY A 277 -14.41 6.61 7.46
C GLY A 277 -13.09 6.35 8.20
N TRP A 278 -12.60 5.10 8.24
CA TRP A 278 -11.30 4.81 8.83
C TRP A 278 -10.16 5.39 8.00
N TRP A 279 -9.27 6.11 8.67
CA TRP A 279 -8.08 6.64 8.03
C TRP A 279 -7.03 5.57 7.93
N HIS A 280 -6.32 5.54 6.82
CA HIS A 280 -5.28 4.56 6.58
C HIS A 280 -4.15 5.10 5.69
N ALA A 281 -2.95 4.60 5.94
CA ALA A 281 -1.77 4.83 5.12
C ALA A 281 -1.15 3.48 4.76
N VAL A 282 -0.63 3.37 3.55
CA VAL A 282 -0.17 2.10 2.98
C VAL A 282 1.27 2.22 2.50
N ARG A 283 2.11 1.24 2.84
CA ARG A 283 3.47 1.12 2.33
C ARG A 283 3.73 -0.25 1.74
N GLY A 284 4.08 -0.31 0.46
CA GLY A 284 4.67 -1.49 -0.17
C GLY A 284 6.10 -1.68 0.32
N ILE A 285 6.41 -2.87 0.85
CA ILE A 285 7.71 -3.20 1.42
C ILE A 285 8.27 -4.49 0.82
N GLY A 286 9.57 -4.71 1.05
CA GLY A 286 10.26 -5.91 0.58
C GLY A 286 10.88 -5.74 -0.81
N ARG A 287 10.87 -6.82 -1.59
CA ARG A 287 11.44 -6.92 -2.94
C ARG A 287 10.43 -7.66 -3.83
N GLY A 288 10.67 -7.68 -5.13
CA GLY A 288 9.79 -8.35 -6.08
C GLY A 288 8.63 -7.48 -6.57
N ALA A 289 7.69 -8.13 -7.23
CA ALA A 289 6.40 -7.55 -7.57
C ALA A 289 5.58 -7.25 -6.31
N ASN A 290 4.85 -6.14 -6.34
CA ASN A 290 3.91 -5.77 -5.28
C ASN A 290 2.60 -5.35 -5.91
N ALA A 291 1.54 -6.11 -5.63
CA ALA A 291 0.25 -5.87 -6.23
C ALA A 291 -0.89 -6.11 -5.25
N SER A 292 -1.96 -5.34 -5.40
CA SER A 292 -3.17 -5.45 -4.61
C SER A 292 -4.37 -5.10 -5.46
N VAL A 293 -5.52 -5.63 -5.09
CA VAL A 293 -6.81 -5.27 -5.65
C VAL A 293 -7.75 -4.93 -4.51
N ASN A 294 -8.67 -4.02 -4.72
CA ASN A 294 -9.65 -3.70 -3.71
C ASN A 294 -11.02 -3.39 -4.30
N TRP A 295 -12.06 -3.57 -3.48
CA TRP A 295 -13.45 -3.31 -3.83
C TRP A 295 -14.10 -2.48 -2.74
N TRP A 296 -14.65 -1.33 -3.14
CA TRP A 296 -15.52 -0.52 -2.29
C TRP A 296 -16.97 -0.93 -2.48
N PHE A 297 -17.72 -1.07 -1.40
CA PHE A 297 -19.09 -1.58 -1.43
C PHE A 297 -20.03 -0.77 -0.54
N ARG A 298 -21.35 -0.89 -0.75
CA ARG A 298 -22.38 -0.24 0.07
C ARG A 298 -23.31 -1.25 0.76
#